data_AF-A0A944T9R4-F1
#
_entry.id   AF-A0A944T9R4-F1
#
_cell.length_a   1.000
_cell.length_b   1.000
_cell.length_c   1.000
_cell.angle_alpha   90.00
_cell.angle_beta   90.00
_cell.angle_gamma   90.00
#
_symmetry.space_group_name_H-M   'P 1'
#
loop_
_entity.id
_entity.type
_entity.pdbx_description
1 polymer ?
#
loop_
_entity_poly.entity_id
_entity_poly.type
_entity_poly.pdbx_seq_one_letter_code
_entity_poly.pdbx_strand_id
1 'polypeptide(L)'
;MTEDQIDDGIDNFETSEKISDADRVALRYSDLMANAPEKIGSTIYAELAEHYSEAEIIELGAFIGFNIGYHTFFGSLDFYPMFTPDGRLVDQDESRRIYGDNPISHLDGAVQRSAAPDKAAE
;
A
#
# COMPACT_ATOMS: atom_id res chain seq x y z
N MET A 1 -9.08 -13.12 2.26
CA MET A 1 -8.94 -11.88 1.49
C MET A 1 -8.65 -12.27 0.05
N THR A 2 -9.52 -11.88 -0.88
CA THR A 2 -9.34 -12.11 -2.33
C THR A 2 -8.71 -10.89 -3.00
N GLU A 3 -8.17 -11.04 -4.21
CA GLU A 3 -7.61 -9.91 -4.98
C GLU A 3 -8.64 -8.77 -5.15
N ASP A 4 -9.86 -9.12 -5.56
CA ASP A 4 -10.98 -8.17 -5.67
C ASP A 4 -11.35 -7.43 -4.36
N GLN A 5 -10.97 -7.96 -3.20
CA GLN A 5 -11.15 -7.26 -1.92
C GLN A 5 -9.97 -6.34 -1.61
N ILE A 6 -8.76 -6.72 -2.04
CA ILE A 6 -7.55 -5.92 -1.90
C ILE A 6 -7.66 -4.68 -2.79
N ASP A 7 -7.95 -4.84 -4.07
CA ASP A 7 -8.06 -3.71 -5.01
C ASP A 7 -9.16 -2.72 -4.55
N ASP A 8 -10.33 -3.24 -4.18
CA ASP A 8 -11.43 -2.41 -3.68
C ASP A 8 -11.08 -1.69 -2.36
N GLY A 9 -10.26 -2.32 -1.52
CA GLY A 9 -9.76 -1.71 -0.28
C GLY A 9 -8.57 -0.78 -0.44
N ILE A 10 -7.89 -0.78 -1.58
CA ILE A 10 -6.87 0.24 -1.88
C ILE A 10 -7.55 1.52 -2.35
N ASP A 11 -8.49 1.40 -3.29
CA ASP A 11 -9.04 2.56 -3.98
C ASP A 11 -10.32 3.11 -3.36
N ASN A 12 -11.15 2.25 -2.75
CA ASN A 12 -12.53 2.58 -2.38
C ASN A 12 -12.87 2.22 -0.93
N PHE A 13 -11.87 2.12 -0.03
CA PHE A 13 -12.12 1.59 1.31
C PHE A 13 -13.17 2.35 2.11
N GLU A 14 -13.36 3.64 1.86
CA GLU A 14 -14.38 4.45 2.54
C GLU A 14 -15.82 4.06 2.19
N THR A 15 -16.05 3.54 0.98
CA THR A 15 -17.39 3.19 0.48
C THR A 15 -17.56 1.71 0.17
N SER A 16 -16.49 0.92 0.27
CA SER A 16 -16.51 -0.52 -0.03
C SER A 16 -17.50 -1.26 0.88
N GLU A 17 -18.38 -2.06 0.29
CA GLU A 17 -19.25 -3.02 1.01
C GLU A 17 -18.50 -4.31 1.38
N LYS A 18 -17.27 -4.50 0.88
CA LYS A 18 -16.46 -5.70 1.08
C LYS A 18 -15.54 -5.60 2.30
N ILE A 19 -15.46 -4.44 2.92
CA ILE A 19 -14.59 -4.12 4.05
C ILE A 19 -15.44 -3.90 5.29
N SER A 20 -15.01 -4.48 6.42
CA SER A 20 -15.69 -4.32 7.69
C SER A 20 -15.54 -2.90 8.24
N ASP A 21 -16.42 -2.48 9.14
CA ASP A 21 -16.30 -1.14 9.75
C ASP A 21 -15.01 -0.99 10.56
N ALA A 22 -14.57 -2.05 11.24
CA ALA A 22 -13.29 -2.08 11.94
C ALA A 22 -12.10 -1.82 10.99
N ASP A 23 -12.04 -2.59 9.89
CA ASP A 23 -10.98 -2.44 8.89
C ASP A 23 -11.03 -1.07 8.20
N ARG A 24 -12.23 -0.53 7.96
CA ARG A 24 -12.41 0.81 7.37
C ARG A 24 -11.80 1.90 8.24
N VAL A 25 -12.05 1.86 9.55
CA VAL A 25 -11.47 2.83 10.49
C VAL A 25 -9.95 2.64 10.59
N ALA A 26 -9.44 1.40 10.59
CA ALA A 26 -8.01 1.12 10.57
C ALA A 26 -7.32 1.65 9.30
N LEU A 27 -7.92 1.46 8.12
CA LEU A 27 -7.44 2.00 6.86
C LEU A 27 -7.48 3.54 6.83
N ARG A 28 -8.54 4.15 7.37
CA ARG A 28 -8.61 5.61 7.54
C ARG A 28 -7.50 6.13 8.45
N TYR A 29 -7.22 5.44 9.56
CA TYR A 29 -6.12 5.80 10.46
C TYR A 29 -4.77 5.70 9.75
N SER A 30 -4.57 4.67 8.91
CA SER A 30 -3.38 4.52 8.08
C SER A 30 -3.22 5.64 7.05
N ASP A 31 -4.28 5.99 6.33
CA ASP A 31 -4.29 7.09 5.36
C ASP A 31 -3.96 8.43 6.01
N LEU A 32 -4.58 8.72 7.17
CA LEU A 32 -4.26 9.93 7.94
C LEU A 32 -2.79 9.95 8.39
N MET A 33 -2.22 8.83 8.86
CA MET A 33 -0.81 8.80 9.26
C MET A 33 0.14 9.09 8.09
N ALA A 34 -0.18 8.62 6.89
CA ALA A 34 0.63 8.85 5.70
C ALA A 34 0.47 10.27 5.13
N ASN A 35 -0.77 10.77 5.07
CA ASN A 35 -1.11 11.92 4.23
C ASN A 35 -1.53 13.18 5.01
N ALA A 36 -2.01 13.05 6.24
CA ALA A 36 -2.48 14.17 7.05
C ALA A 36 -2.37 13.89 8.56
N PRO A 37 -1.16 13.60 9.08
CA PRO A 37 -0.98 13.15 10.46
C PRO A 37 -1.43 14.20 11.49
N GLU A 38 -1.45 15.48 11.12
CA GLU A 38 -1.96 16.58 11.93
C GLU A 38 -3.48 16.51 12.19
N LYS A 39 -4.22 15.73 11.40
CA LYS A 39 -5.67 15.50 11.57
C LYS A 39 -5.98 14.35 12.51
N ILE A 40 -4.97 13.59 12.95
CA ILE A 40 -5.14 12.53 13.93
C ILE A 40 -5.42 13.17 15.29
N GLY A 41 -6.56 12.82 15.87
CA GLY A 41 -7.01 13.38 17.14
C GLY A 41 -8.01 12.48 17.85
N SER A 42 -8.68 13.01 18.87
CA SER A 42 -9.60 12.22 19.71
C SER A 42 -10.70 11.51 18.93
N THR A 43 -11.17 12.06 17.81
CA THR A 43 -12.23 11.47 17.00
C THR A 43 -11.82 10.12 16.41
N ILE A 44 -10.65 10.04 15.74
CA ILE A 44 -10.22 8.77 15.14
C ILE A 44 -9.88 7.72 16.20
N TYR A 45 -9.32 8.14 17.34
CA TYR A 45 -9.05 7.21 18.45
C TYR A 45 -10.35 6.70 19.12
N ALA A 46 -11.39 7.53 19.18
CA ALA A 46 -12.69 7.09 19.66
C ALA A 46 -13.31 6.06 18.71
N GLU A 47 -13.28 6.30 17.39
CA GLU A 47 -13.74 5.33 16.39
C GLU A 47 -12.95 4.01 16.45
N LEU A 48 -11.62 4.07 16.58
CA LEU A 48 -10.79 2.87 16.73
C LEU A 48 -11.14 2.09 18.01
N ALA A 49 -11.41 2.79 19.11
CA ALA A 49 -11.75 2.17 20.40
C ALA A 49 -13.11 1.45 20.40
N GLU A 50 -13.97 1.67 19.39
CA GLU A 50 -15.20 0.88 19.21
C GLU A 50 -14.91 -0.55 18.74
N HIS A 51 -13.74 -0.78 18.12
CA HIS A 51 -13.38 -2.05 17.49
C HIS A 51 -12.12 -2.71 18.06
N TYR A 52 -11.19 -1.92 18.58
CA TYR A 52 -9.86 -2.37 19.01
C TYR A 52 -9.59 -1.96 20.46
N SER A 53 -8.86 -2.80 21.18
CA SER A 53 -8.30 -2.46 22.48
C SER A 53 -7.18 -1.42 22.36
N GLU A 54 -6.87 -0.74 23.46
CA GLU A 54 -5.76 0.22 23.51
C GLU A 54 -4.42 -0.39 23.05
N ALA A 55 -4.14 -1.64 23.46
CA ALA A 55 -2.93 -2.35 23.05
C ALA A 55 -2.89 -2.61 21.53
N GLU A 56 -4.02 -3.03 20.94
CA GLU A 56 -4.14 -3.23 19.49
C GLU A 56 -4.00 -1.92 18.72
N ILE A 57 -4.53 -0.81 19.25
CA ILE A 57 -4.38 0.53 18.63
C ILE A 57 -2.91 0.96 18.62
N ILE A 58 -2.18 0.73 19.73
CA ILE A 58 -0.75 1.03 19.80
C ILE A 58 0.04 0.17 18.80
N GLU A 59 -0.26 -1.13 18.74
CA GLU A 59 0.39 -2.05 17.79
C GLU A 59 0.10 -1.64 16.34
N LEU A 60 -1.16 -1.31 16.02
CA LEU A 60 -1.58 -0.83 14.72
C LEU A 60 -0.81 0.44 14.31
N GLY A 61 -0.74 1.43 15.21
CA GLY A 61 0.00 2.67 14.97
C GLY A 61 1.50 2.43 14.75
N ALA A 62 2.10 1.55 15.55
CA ALA A 62 3.51 1.18 15.39
C ALA A 62 3.75 0.48 14.04
N PHE A 63 2.90 -0.49 13.67
CA PHE A 63 3.01 -1.22 12.42
C PHE A 63 2.90 -0.30 11.20
N ILE A 64 1.93 0.60 11.19
CA ILE A 64 1.75 1.57 10.10
C ILE A 64 2.95 2.52 10.03
N GLY A 65 3.36 3.09 11.17
CA GLY A 65 4.50 4.02 11.21
C GLY A 65 5.80 3.40 10.71
N PHE A 66 6.08 2.14 11.08
CA PHE A 66 7.24 1.41 10.55
C PHE A 66 7.16 1.20 9.05
N ASN A 67 5.99 0.79 8.52
CA ASN A 67 5.84 0.58 7.08
C ASN A 67 5.99 1.88 6.28
N ILE A 68 5.41 2.99 6.72
CA ILE A 68 5.61 4.30 6.09
C ILE A 68 7.09 4.67 6.08
N GLY A 69 7.79 4.46 7.21
CA GLY A 69 9.24 4.69 7.30
C GLY A 69 10.04 3.82 6.34
N TYR A 70 9.73 2.53 6.23
CA TYR A 70 10.37 1.62 5.30
C TYR A 70 10.12 2.00 3.84
N HIS A 71 8.89 2.32 3.46
CA HIS A 71 8.58 2.78 2.11
C HIS A 71 9.33 4.06 1.75
N THR A 72 9.39 5.02 2.67
CA THR A 72 10.17 6.26 2.47
C THR A 72 11.66 5.96 2.30
N PHE A 73 12.20 5.09 3.15
CA PHE A 73 13.62 4.71 3.09
C PHE A 73 13.96 3.93 1.82
N PHE A 74 13.19 2.90 1.47
CA PHE A 74 13.41 2.10 0.27
C PHE A 74 13.21 2.90 -1.02
N GLY A 75 12.23 3.82 -1.04
CA GLY A 75 12.06 4.77 -2.14
C GLY A 75 13.29 5.65 -2.34
N SER A 76 13.94 6.11 -1.25
CA SER A 76 15.18 6.89 -1.35
C SER A 76 16.38 6.13 -1.91
N LEU A 77 16.32 4.79 -1.91
CA LEU A 77 17.37 3.91 -2.42
C LEU A 77 17.07 3.37 -3.82
N ASP A 78 15.95 3.78 -4.44
CA ASP A 78 15.47 3.22 -5.70
C ASP A 78 15.35 1.67 -5.62
N PHE A 79 14.87 1.18 -4.48
CA PHE A 79 14.78 -0.26 -4.24
C PHE A 79 13.52 -0.84 -4.89
N TYR A 80 13.64 -1.27 -6.14
CA TYR A 80 12.55 -1.92 -6.89
C TYR A 80 12.59 -3.46 -6.74
N PRO A 81 11.45 -4.17 -6.92
CA PRO A 81 11.43 -5.62 -6.89
C PRO A 81 12.38 -6.27 -7.91
N MET A 82 13.19 -7.24 -7.48
CA MET A 82 14.16 -7.91 -8.36
C MET A 82 13.57 -8.99 -9.26
N PHE A 83 12.25 -9.20 -9.21
CA PHE A 83 11.55 -10.18 -10.02
C PHE A 83 10.40 -9.50 -10.73
N THR A 84 10.04 -9.99 -11.92
CA THR A 84 8.75 -9.70 -12.55
C THR A 84 7.60 -10.27 -11.72
N PRO A 85 6.34 -9.84 -11.95
CA PRO A 85 5.19 -10.41 -11.27
C PRO A 85 5.04 -11.94 -11.41
N ASP A 86 5.53 -12.53 -12.50
CA ASP A 86 5.57 -13.98 -12.77
C ASP A 86 6.84 -14.69 -12.26
N GLY A 87 7.76 -13.97 -11.59
CA GLY A 87 8.89 -14.55 -10.87
C GLY A 87 10.20 -14.65 -11.66
N ARG A 88 10.31 -14.03 -12.84
CA ARG A 88 11.56 -13.95 -13.60
C ARG A 88 12.47 -12.90 -12.98
N LEU A 89 13.76 -13.22 -12.80
CA LEU A 89 14.76 -12.26 -12.33
C LEU A 89 14.95 -11.13 -13.35
N VAL A 90 15.04 -9.89 -12.86
CA VAL A 90 15.26 -8.67 -13.68
C VAL A 90 16.45 -7.88 -13.15
N ASP A 91 17.06 -7.07 -14.01
CA ASP A 91 17.99 -6.03 -13.59
C ASP A 91 17.24 -4.78 -13.10
N GLN A 92 18.00 -3.77 -12.65
CA GLN A 92 17.43 -2.56 -12.06
C GLN A 92 16.70 -1.66 -13.08
N ASP A 93 17.18 -1.60 -14.33
CA ASP A 93 16.58 -0.77 -15.36
C ASP A 93 15.24 -1.35 -15.80
N GLU A 94 15.19 -2.68 -16.01
CA GLU A 94 13.95 -3.38 -16.30
C GLU A 94 12.99 -3.33 -15.11
N SER A 95 13.48 -3.50 -13.88
CA SER A 95 12.66 -3.41 -12.68
C SER A 95 12.00 -2.03 -12.53
N ARG A 96 12.77 -0.95 -12.67
CA ARG A 96 12.26 0.43 -12.66
C ARG A 96 11.19 0.64 -13.73
N ARG A 97 11.38 0.10 -14.94
CA ARG A 97 10.37 0.16 -16.02
C ARG A 97 9.07 -0.58 -15.66
N ILE A 98 9.17 -1.73 -14.99
CA ILE A 98 8.02 -2.57 -14.64
C ILE A 98 7.25 -2.01 -13.46
N TYR A 99 7.92 -1.50 -12.43
CA TYR A 99 7.26 -1.08 -11.20
C TYR A 99 7.01 0.43 -11.14
N GLY A 100 7.86 1.23 -11.78
CA GLY A 100 7.76 2.69 -11.76
C GLY A 100 7.95 3.27 -10.36
N ASP A 101 7.81 4.59 -10.26
CA ASP A 101 8.03 5.31 -9.00
C ASP A 101 6.80 5.30 -8.08
N ASN A 102 5.63 4.90 -8.60
CA ASN A 102 4.39 4.83 -7.83
C ASN A 102 3.86 3.40 -7.81
N PRO A 103 3.51 2.87 -6.63
CA PRO A 103 2.85 1.57 -6.54
C PRO A 103 1.50 1.63 -7.25
N ILE A 104 1.20 0.58 -8.02
CA ILE A 104 -0.08 0.39 -8.71
C ILE A 104 -0.53 -1.05 -8.54
N SER A 105 -1.83 -1.33 -8.76
CA SER A 105 -2.35 -2.70 -8.71
C SER A 105 -1.57 -3.63 -9.66
N HIS A 106 -1.36 -4.86 -9.19
CA HIS A 106 -0.67 -5.89 -9.96
C HIS A 106 -1.45 -6.24 -11.24
N LEU A 107 -2.78 -6.18 -11.20
CA LEU A 107 -3.65 -6.46 -12.34
C LEU A 107 -3.63 -5.34 -13.38
N ASP A 108 -3.48 -4.08 -12.94
CA ASP A 108 -3.65 -2.89 -13.78
C ASP A 108 -2.34 -2.20 -14.21
N GLY A 109 -1.19 -2.83 -14.01
CA GLY A 109 -0.03 -2.39 -14.79
C GLY A 109 1.28 -3.13 -14.63
N ALA A 110 1.64 -3.69 -13.47
CA ALA A 110 2.93 -4.39 -13.35
C ALA A 110 3.01 -5.59 -14.32
N VAL A 111 1.94 -6.39 -14.42
CA VAL A 111 1.83 -7.52 -15.36
C VAL A 111 1.83 -7.06 -16.82
N GLN A 112 1.18 -5.94 -17.12
CA GLN A 112 1.09 -5.43 -18.48
C GLN A 112 2.43 -4.83 -18.94
N ARG A 113 3.16 -4.15 -18.04
CA ARG A 113 4.48 -3.59 -18.31
C ARG A 113 5.57 -4.65 -18.42
N SER A 114 5.46 -5.76 -17.67
CA SER A 114 6.38 -6.89 -17.82
C SER A 114 6.20 -7.62 -19.16
N ALA A 115 5.01 -7.59 -19.76
CA ALA A 115 4.73 -8.19 -21.06
C ALA A 115 5.05 -7.27 -22.26
N ALA A 116 5.22 -5.97 -22.04
CA ALA A 116 5.52 -5.01 -23.10
C ALA A 116 7.00 -5.13 -23.55
N PRO A 117 7.28 -5.10 -24.87
CA PRO A 117 8.66 -5.14 -25.37
C PRO A 117 9.43 -3.90 -24.92
N ASP A 118 10.71 -4.09 -24.60
CA ASP A 118 11.58 -3.00 -24.20
C ASP A 118 11.86 -2.07 -25.39
N LYS A 119 11.27 -0.87 -25.35
CA LYS A 119 11.43 0.14 -26.41
C LYS A 119 12.73 0.96 -26.26
N ALA A 120 13.52 0.74 -25.21
CA ALA A 120 14.81 1.41 -25.02
C ALA A 120 15.97 0.71 -25.74
N ALA A 121 15.73 -0.45 -26.38
CA ALA A 121 16.72 -1.26 -27.08
C ALA A 121 16.74 -1.09 -28.62
N GLU A 122 16.04 -0.07 -29.16
CA GLU A 122 16.07 0.32 -30.59
C GLU A 122 16.84 1.62 -30.83
#